data_AF-A0A923X689-F1
#
_entry.id   AF-A0A923X689-F1
#
_cell.length_a   1.000
_cell.length_b   1.000
_cell.length_c   1.000
_cell.angle_alpha   90.00
_cell.angle_beta   90.00
_cell.angle_gamma   90.00
#
_symmetry.space_group_name_H-M   'P 1'
#
loop_
_entity.id
_entity.type
_entity.pdbx_description
1 polymer ?
#
loop_
_entity_poly.entity_id
_entity_poly.type
_entity_poly.pdbx_seq_one_letter_code
_entity_poly.pdbx_strand_id
1 'polypeptide(L)'
;MFKYIVGSFILISSAVFACENQEAQFIGKVSNYTQLQLSESTIECYFNIQLSMLNSSQVCPLVEGEVVGYQFQDKDCSLKNGDPISGVLRRVGNWIVVE
;
A
#
# COMPACT_ATOMS: atom_id res chain seq x y z
N MET A 1 -17.72 -33.19 -46.71
CA MET A 1 -17.59 -31.74 -47.03
C MET A 1 -17.27 -31.03 -45.72
N PHE A 2 -15.99 -30.72 -45.50
CA PHE A 2 -15.52 -30.13 -44.23
C PHE A 2 -15.85 -28.64 -44.19
N LYS A 3 -16.58 -28.22 -43.16
CA LYS A 3 -17.00 -26.83 -42.97
C LYS A 3 -16.15 -26.25 -41.83
N TYR A 4 -15.22 -25.36 -42.19
CA TYR A 4 -14.24 -24.78 -41.29
C TYR A 4 -14.90 -23.83 -40.29
N ILE A 5 -14.55 -23.99 -39.01
CA ILE A 5 -14.91 -23.09 -37.91
C ILE A 5 -13.99 -21.87 -38.03
N VAL A 6 -14.53 -20.71 -38.40
CA VAL A 6 -13.79 -19.44 -38.34
C VAL A 6 -14.05 -18.83 -36.96
N GLY A 7 -13.26 -19.27 -35.98
CA GLY A 7 -13.22 -18.62 -34.67
C GLY A 7 -12.40 -17.34 -34.76
N SER A 8 -13.06 -16.19 -34.81
CA SER A 8 -12.40 -14.90 -34.56
C SER A 8 -11.99 -14.82 -33.09
N PHE A 9 -10.71 -15.05 -32.84
CA PHE A 9 -10.08 -14.79 -31.55
C PHE A 9 -9.76 -13.29 -31.49
N ILE A 10 -10.58 -12.51 -30.78
CA ILE A 10 -10.21 -11.14 -30.38
C ILE A 10 -9.19 -11.32 -29.27
N LEU A 11 -7.89 -11.21 -29.61
CA LEU A 11 -6.83 -11.03 -28.63
C LEU A 11 -6.99 -9.63 -28.04
N ILE A 12 -7.81 -9.51 -27.00
CA ILE A 12 -7.77 -8.34 -26.13
C ILE A 12 -6.43 -8.45 -25.42
N SER A 13 -5.40 -7.79 -25.96
CA SER A 13 -4.16 -7.56 -25.26
C SER A 13 -4.51 -6.70 -24.04
N SER A 14 -4.79 -7.34 -22.90
CA SER A 14 -4.70 -6.69 -21.62
C SER A 14 -3.25 -6.23 -21.51
N ALA A 15 -3.01 -4.95 -21.81
CA ALA A 15 -1.80 -4.30 -21.36
C ALA A 15 -1.82 -4.46 -19.84
N VAL A 16 -1.11 -5.47 -19.35
CA VAL A 16 -0.66 -5.52 -17.96
C VAL A 16 0.32 -4.37 -17.89
N PHE A 17 -0.20 -3.15 -17.68
CA PHE A 17 0.60 -2.06 -17.20
C PHE A 17 1.14 -2.57 -15.88
N ALA A 18 2.40 -3.02 -15.89
CA ALA A 18 3.13 -3.31 -14.67
C ALA A 18 3.16 -1.98 -13.91
N CYS A 19 2.23 -1.84 -12.97
CA CYS A 19 2.02 -0.61 -12.25
C CYS A 19 3.21 -0.42 -11.31
N GLU A 20 4.16 0.40 -11.75
CA GLU A 20 5.45 0.54 -11.06
C GLU A 20 5.33 1.37 -9.77
N ASN A 21 4.27 2.19 -9.65
CA ASN A 21 4.06 3.10 -8.52
C ASN A 21 2.59 3.14 -8.11
N GLN A 22 2.10 2.10 -7.41
CA GLN A 22 0.77 2.15 -6.82
C GLN A 22 0.71 3.22 -5.74
N GLU A 23 -0.36 4.03 -5.74
CA GLU A 23 -0.52 5.08 -4.75
C GLU A 23 -1.98 5.30 -4.31
N ALA A 24 -2.14 5.84 -3.10
CA ALA A 24 -3.42 6.26 -2.55
C ALA A 24 -3.22 7.38 -1.51
N GLN A 25 -4.11 8.37 -1.50
CA GLN A 25 -4.19 9.32 -0.38
C GLN A 25 -4.98 8.67 0.76
N PHE A 26 -4.57 8.91 2.01
CA PHE A 26 -5.25 8.31 3.15
C PHE A 26 -5.44 9.29 4.30
N ILE A 27 -6.45 8.98 5.12
CA ILE A 27 -6.67 9.57 6.44
C ILE A 27 -6.95 8.40 7.39
N GLY A 28 -6.32 8.40 8.55
CA GLY A 28 -6.50 7.38 9.55
C GLY A 28 -5.93 7.74 10.91
N LYS A 29 -5.72 6.69 11.71
CA LYS A 29 -5.07 6.79 13.02
C LYS A 29 -3.97 5.75 13.15
N VAL A 30 -2.97 6.08 13.95
CA VAL A 30 -1.92 5.15 14.35
C VAL A 30 -2.54 4.06 15.23
N SER A 31 -2.18 2.81 14.97
CA SER A 31 -2.64 1.62 15.70
C SER A 31 -1.48 0.63 15.86
N ASN A 32 -1.55 -0.24 16.87
CA ASN A 32 -0.53 -1.25 17.16
C ASN A 32 0.92 -0.72 17.21
N TYR A 33 1.09 0.50 17.70
CA TYR A 33 2.40 1.13 17.86
C TYR A 33 3.29 0.27 18.76
N THR A 34 4.47 -0.09 18.25
CA THR A 34 5.43 -0.98 18.91
C THR A 34 6.82 -0.38 18.80
N GLN A 35 7.59 -0.46 19.90
CA GLN A 35 8.99 -0.07 19.93
C GLN A 35 9.85 -1.32 20.09
N LEU A 36 10.86 -1.46 19.24
CA LEU A 36 11.81 -2.58 19.25
C LEU A 36 13.20 -2.03 19.58
N GLN A 37 13.72 -2.42 20.74
CA GLN A 37 15.10 -2.15 21.13
C GLN A 37 16.01 -3.18 20.48
N LEU A 38 16.79 -2.79 19.47
CA LEU A 38 17.72 -3.69 18.79
C LEU A 38 19.10 -3.74 19.46
N SER A 39 19.49 -2.67 20.15
CA SER A 39 20.75 -2.55 20.90
C SER A 39 20.61 -1.45 21.97
N GLU A 40 21.62 -1.24 22.82
CA GLU A 40 21.60 -0.17 23.84
C GLU A 40 21.36 1.24 23.25
N SER A 41 21.71 1.46 21.98
CA SER A 41 21.59 2.76 21.30
C SER A 41 20.63 2.77 20.11
N THR A 42 19.98 1.65 19.80
CA THR A 42 19.14 1.52 18.60
C THR A 42 17.72 1.12 18.99
N ILE A 43 16.79 2.03 18.71
CA ILE A 43 15.34 1.83 18.84
C ILE A 43 14.73 1.99 17.45
N GLU A 44 13.91 1.02 17.05
CA GLU A 44 13.06 1.13 15.87
C GLU A 44 11.60 1.15 16.29
N CYS A 45 10.83 2.06 15.70
CA CYS A 45 9.42 2.22 16.02
C CYS A 45 8.56 1.89 14.82
N TYR A 46 7.48 1.17 15.09
CA TYR A 46 6.61 0.63 14.07
C TYR A 46 5.16 0.85 14.42
N PHE A 47 4.31 0.99 13.41
CA PHE A 47 2.88 1.14 13.58
C PHE A 47 2.09 0.56 12.42
N ASN A 48 0.80 0.36 12.63
CA ASN A 48 -0.18 0.10 11.59
C ASN A 48 -1.11 1.31 11.45
N ILE A 49 -1.74 1.44 10.29
CA ILE A 49 -2.74 2.48 10.05
C ILE A 49 -4.13 1.85 10.20
N GLN A 50 -4.92 2.39 11.14
CA GLN A 50 -6.36 2.19 11.14
C GLN A 50 -6.99 3.21 10.18
N LEU A 51 -7.28 2.76 8.95
CA LEU A 51 -7.82 3.61 7.91
C LEU A 51 -9.22 4.12 8.26
N SER A 52 -9.45 5.41 8.02
CA SER A 52 -10.77 6.03 8.03
C SER A 52 -11.23 6.40 6.62
N MET A 53 -10.27 6.70 5.73
CA MET A 53 -10.49 6.97 4.32
C MET A 53 -9.27 6.54 3.51
N LEU A 54 -9.50 5.96 2.35
CA LEU A 54 -8.47 5.67 1.35
C LEU A 54 -8.99 6.10 -0.04
N ASN A 55 -8.26 6.97 -0.70
CA ASN A 55 -8.56 7.44 -2.05
C ASN A 55 -7.45 6.99 -3.00
N SER A 56 -7.65 5.82 -3.61
CA SER A 56 -6.70 5.21 -4.54
C SER A 56 -6.60 5.99 -5.85
N SER A 57 -5.39 6.03 -6.42
CA SER A 57 -5.20 6.58 -7.78
C SER A 57 -5.98 5.77 -8.82
N GLN A 58 -6.51 6.45 -9.84
CA GLN A 58 -7.24 5.80 -10.94
C GLN A 58 -6.31 5.03 -11.89
N VAL A 59 -5.05 5.45 -11.99
CA VAL A 59 -4.08 4.86 -12.93
C VAL A 59 -3.41 3.65 -12.31
N CYS A 60 -3.04 3.77 -11.03
CA CYS A 60 -2.21 2.84 -10.32
C CYS A 60 -2.70 2.73 -8.87
N PRO A 61 -3.85 2.07 -8.63
CA PRO A 61 -4.46 2.05 -7.32
C PRO A 61 -3.63 1.21 -6.35
N LEU A 62 -3.30 1.80 -5.20
CA LEU A 62 -3.00 1.03 -4.00
C LEU A 62 -4.33 0.72 -3.31
N VAL A 63 -4.64 -0.56 -3.08
CA VAL A 63 -5.94 -0.95 -2.51
C VAL A 63 -5.87 -1.14 -1.01
N GLU A 64 -7.00 -0.98 -0.33
CA GLU A 64 -7.09 -1.05 1.14
C GLU A 64 -6.53 -2.35 1.72
N GLY A 65 -6.79 -3.48 1.07
CA GLY A 65 -6.28 -4.79 1.51
C GLY A 65 -4.75 -4.91 1.51
N GLU A 66 -4.04 -4.02 0.82
CA GLU A 66 -2.57 -3.97 0.84
C GLU A 66 -2.03 -3.12 1.98
N VAL A 67 -2.84 -2.20 2.51
CA VAL A 67 -2.48 -1.24 3.55
C VAL A 67 -2.88 -1.75 4.93
N VAL A 68 -4.06 -2.35 5.03
CA VAL A 68 -4.58 -2.90 6.29
C VAL A 68 -3.66 -4.02 6.77
N GLY A 69 -3.14 -3.88 7.99
CA GLY A 69 -2.18 -4.83 8.56
C GLY A 69 -0.74 -4.63 8.09
N TYR A 70 -0.48 -3.74 7.12
CA TYR A 70 0.88 -3.36 6.76
C TYR A 70 1.52 -2.57 7.91
N GLN A 71 2.77 -2.92 8.23
CA GLN A 71 3.52 -2.27 9.30
C GLN A 71 4.47 -1.22 8.71
N PHE A 72 4.33 0.01 9.18
CA PHE A 72 5.10 1.17 8.78
C PHE A 72 6.13 1.50 9.84
N GLN A 73 7.27 2.04 9.42
CA GLN A 73 8.31 2.52 10.33
C GLN A 73 8.10 4.01 10.65
N ASP A 74 8.04 4.33 11.93
CA ASP A 74 8.12 5.71 12.43
C ASP A 74 9.59 6.05 12.69
N LYS A 75 10.19 6.82 11.78
CA LYS A 75 11.62 7.17 11.85
C LYS A 75 11.96 8.04 13.05
N ASP A 76 11.01 8.83 13.54
CA ASP A 76 11.22 9.78 14.62
C ASP A 76 10.75 9.22 15.97
N CYS A 77 10.14 8.03 15.99
CA CYS A 77 9.59 7.40 17.19
C CYS A 77 8.67 8.35 18.00
N SER A 78 7.95 9.24 17.30
CA SER A 78 7.19 10.34 17.89
C SER A 78 5.70 10.05 18.01
N LEU A 79 5.20 9.08 17.24
CA LEU A 79 3.79 8.74 17.17
C LEU A 79 3.34 7.86 18.33
N LYS A 80 2.03 7.86 18.60
CA LYS A 80 1.37 7.03 19.61
C LYS A 80 0.07 6.46 19.07
N ASN A 81 -0.39 5.36 19.68
CA ASN A 81 -1.69 4.79 19.35
C ASN A 81 -2.82 5.81 19.49
N GLY A 82 -3.63 5.92 18.44
CA GLY A 82 -4.76 6.86 18.36
C GLY A 82 -4.42 8.21 17.72
N ASP A 83 -3.14 8.53 17.51
CA ASP A 83 -2.73 9.78 16.87
C ASP A 83 -3.28 9.86 15.44
N PRO A 84 -3.80 11.02 15.00
CA PRO A 84 -4.25 11.20 13.63
C PRO A 84 -3.06 11.20 12.68
N ILE A 85 -3.21 10.52 11.55
CA ILE A 85 -2.19 10.48 10.50
C ILE A 85 -2.86 10.50 9.13
N SER A 86 -2.26 11.23 8.19
CA SER A 86 -2.72 11.37 6.81
C SER A 86 -1.53 11.65 5.89
N GLY A 87 -1.64 11.28 4.63
CA GLY A 87 -0.58 11.50 3.65
C GLY A 87 -0.85 10.73 2.36
N VAL A 88 0.21 10.44 1.63
CA VAL A 88 0.18 9.58 0.44
C VAL A 88 0.87 8.27 0.79
N LEU A 89 0.20 7.16 0.51
CA LEU A 89 0.81 5.84 0.50
C LEU A 89 1.33 5.58 -0.90
N ARG A 90 2.61 5.24 -1.02
CA ARG A 90 3.23 4.85 -2.29
C ARG A 90 3.95 3.52 -2.17
N ARG A 91 3.80 2.66 -3.17
CA ARG A 91 4.59 1.44 -3.30
C ARG A 91 5.95 1.78 -3.89
N VAL A 92 7.02 1.40 -3.18
CA VAL A 92 8.42 1.50 -3.63
C VAL A 92 9.02 0.09 -3.57
N GLY A 93 9.08 -0.56 -4.73
CA GLY A 93 9.41 -1.98 -4.83
C GLY A 93 8.38 -2.84 -4.10
N ASN A 94 8.83 -3.62 -3.11
CA ASN A 94 7.95 -4.48 -2.30
C ASN A 94 7.43 -3.80 -1.02
N TRP A 95 7.75 -2.52 -0.81
CA TRP A 95 7.41 -1.80 0.41
C TRP A 95 6.36 -0.72 0.16
N ILE A 96 5.57 -0.39 1.18
CA ILE A 96 4.65 0.74 1.17
C ILE A 96 5.21 1.78 2.15
N VAL A 97 5.35 3.00 1.69
CA VAL A 97 5.83 4.13 2.49
C VAL A 97 4.73 5.17 2.64
N VAL A 98 4.77 5.90 3.76
CA VAL A 98 3.98 7.11 3.99
C VAL A 98 4.83 8.32 3.57
N GLU A 99 4.29 9.12 2.66
CA GLU A 99 4.84 10.41 2.19
C GLU A 99 3.95 11.59 2.57
#